data_AF-A0A661NKP0-F1
#
_entry.id   AF-A0A661NKP0-F1
#
_cell.length_a   1.000
_cell.length_b   1.000
_cell.length_c   1.000
_cell.angle_alpha   90.00
_cell.angle_beta   90.00
_cell.angle_gamma   90.00
#
_symmetry.space_group_name_H-M   'P 1'
#
loop_
_entity.id
_entity.type
_entity.pdbx_description
1 polymer ?
#
loop_
_entity_poly.entity_id
_entity_poly.type
_entity_poly.pdbx_seq_one_letter_code
_entity_poly.pdbx_strand_id
1 'polypeptide(L)'
;MAVLLALAPALTLSASCTEAAPADGPATVKCNGPCDDGEAIPRYEADMAALNRNWSGVVPMETVEDAYRVRVQLGDQVLVADTHLFGSDVNVIPYDDGDSAVDVDGNMIGAGDAVIARYFPPGEVGIAVKHHRPEHRSLSLEGSSADDMKEDFKLQDTHIEIVVGVMRNGQPGAVTMNNPQDYQQGRFGNANYSMMFLRPAYPAFLNAEQQVSFRDNVRTMLLGFNAVSNFPGDYNGGDPLAANSPEKVREHSAQMVRAISGDEDARAWFRDPAHQVYCAELAHVSFSAGLIMPLNADTFVPLVGQPTWDAFVAELEKHQAGEASAFTDLNSNDQAMMVEGTLAPADLMPVADYAPVGNPAARQIAFQPMTMADIVESFMATHIPRDVMGEGVAPIQAAVLTQMKPGLLESMAMDQVPETDPRRQAVEAVWTQVLGVVGTSYADYDEFRANLAPVMDAARMLTGPR
;
A
#
# COMPACT_ATOMS: atom_id res chain seq x y z
N MET A 1 -6.64 -18.39 80.90
CA MET A 1 -5.59 -19.08 81.68
C MET A 1 -5.19 -20.32 80.89
N ALA A 2 -3.90 -20.43 80.55
CA ALA A 2 -3.17 -21.63 80.06
C ALA A 2 -3.65 -22.29 78.74
N VAL A 3 -2.88 -22.21 77.64
CA VAL A 3 -1.78 -23.11 77.19
C VAL A 3 -2.27 -24.35 76.42
N LEU A 4 -2.15 -24.28 75.08
CA LEU A 4 -1.25 -25.05 74.18
C LEU A 4 -1.31 -26.60 74.07
N LEU A 5 -1.15 -27.04 72.80
CA LEU A 5 -0.84 -28.37 72.20
C LEU A 5 -2.00 -29.40 72.09
N ALA A 6 -2.53 -29.70 70.90
CA ALA A 6 -1.97 -30.30 69.67
C ALA A 6 -2.10 -31.83 69.64
N LEU A 7 -2.88 -32.35 68.68
CA LEU A 7 -2.61 -33.60 67.96
C LEU A 7 -3.46 -33.67 66.67
N ALA A 8 -2.80 -34.19 65.65
CA ALA A 8 -3.00 -33.99 64.21
C ALA A 8 -4.22 -34.72 63.60
N PRO A 9 -4.59 -34.40 62.34
CA PRO A 9 -5.90 -34.71 61.77
C PRO A 9 -5.91 -36.02 60.98
N ALA A 10 -7.05 -36.69 61.03
CA ALA A 10 -7.49 -37.62 60.01
C ALA A 10 -8.90 -37.19 59.62
N LEU A 11 -9.09 -36.68 58.40
CA LEU A 11 -10.38 -36.74 57.71
C LEU A 11 -10.21 -36.44 56.23
N THR A 12 -10.78 -37.38 55.50
CA THR A 12 -10.95 -37.54 54.06
C THR A 12 -12.01 -36.62 53.47
N LEU A 13 -11.89 -36.38 52.15
CA LEU A 13 -12.89 -35.88 51.19
C LEU A 13 -13.19 -34.37 51.31
N SER A 14 -13.02 -33.56 50.27
CA SER A 14 -13.64 -33.72 48.96
C SER A 14 -12.79 -33.14 47.82
N ALA A 15 -12.88 -33.80 46.66
CA ALA A 15 -12.40 -33.32 45.39
C ALA A 15 -13.18 -32.08 44.92
N SER A 16 -12.45 -31.03 44.56
CA SER A 16 -12.88 -30.01 43.62
C SER A 16 -11.67 -29.70 42.75
N CYS A 17 -11.64 -30.33 41.58
CA CYS A 17 -10.73 -30.00 40.49
C CYS A 17 -11.15 -28.64 39.94
N THR A 18 -10.47 -27.57 40.34
CA THR A 18 -10.39 -26.35 39.54
C THR A 18 -9.32 -26.58 38.48
N GLU A 19 -9.75 -26.86 37.25
CA GLU A 19 -8.91 -26.68 36.07
C GLU A 19 -8.54 -25.20 35.98
N ALA A 20 -7.24 -24.93 36.03
CA ALA A 20 -6.68 -23.64 35.74
C ALA A 20 -6.96 -23.29 34.27
N ALA A 21 -7.53 -22.11 34.04
CA ALA A 21 -7.64 -21.54 32.71
C ALA A 21 -6.24 -21.46 32.06
N PRO A 22 -6.11 -21.76 30.75
CA PRO A 22 -4.85 -21.59 30.06
C PRO A 22 -4.48 -20.11 30.05
N ALA A 23 -3.24 -19.82 30.43
CA ALA A 23 -2.66 -18.50 30.32
C ALA A 23 -2.42 -18.19 28.85
N ASP A 24 -3.36 -17.49 28.22
CA ASP A 24 -3.16 -16.83 26.93
C ASP A 24 -2.20 -15.65 27.12
N GLY A 25 -0.91 -15.96 27.18
CA GLY A 25 0.15 -14.99 26.96
C GLY A 25 0.62 -15.12 25.50
N PRO A 26 0.81 -14.03 24.75
CA PRO A 26 1.38 -14.11 23.42
C PRO A 26 2.78 -14.74 23.51
N ALA A 27 3.06 -15.71 22.64
CA ALA A 27 4.40 -16.26 22.49
C ALA A 27 5.38 -15.09 22.27
N THR A 28 6.35 -14.95 23.16
CA THR A 28 7.40 -13.95 23.05
C THR A 28 8.35 -14.37 21.95
N VAL A 29 8.11 -13.89 20.73
CA VAL A 29 9.07 -13.98 19.63
C VAL A 29 10.25 -13.07 20.00
N LYS A 30 11.36 -13.67 20.43
CA LYS A 30 12.61 -12.95 20.68
C LYS A 30 13.30 -12.68 19.34
N CYS A 31 12.99 -11.57 18.68
CA CYS A 31 13.84 -11.07 17.60
C CYS A 31 14.97 -10.22 18.21
N ASN A 32 16.18 -10.79 18.26
CA ASN A 32 17.41 -10.05 18.55
C ASN A 32 18.18 -9.85 17.22
N GLY A 33 17.73 -8.91 16.39
CA GLY A 33 18.29 -8.63 15.05
C GLY A 33 17.22 -8.54 13.96
N PRO A 34 17.58 -8.24 12.69
CA PRO A 34 16.67 -8.44 11.56
C PRO A 34 16.16 -9.88 11.61
N CYS A 35 14.83 -10.06 11.65
CA CYS A 35 14.22 -11.38 11.77
C CYS A 35 14.38 -12.11 10.41
N ASP A 36 15.57 -12.67 10.17
CA ASP A 36 15.98 -13.33 8.91
C ASP A 36 15.76 -14.85 8.92
N ASP A 37 15.09 -15.37 9.95
CA ASP A 37 14.80 -16.79 10.06
C ASP A 37 13.52 -17.06 9.24
N GLY A 38 13.58 -18.02 8.31
CA GLY A 38 12.45 -18.46 7.46
C GLY A 38 11.26 -19.08 8.21
N GLU A 39 10.99 -18.64 9.44
CA GLU A 39 9.72 -18.85 10.11
C GLU A 39 8.63 -18.11 9.35
N ALA A 40 7.50 -18.79 9.14
CA ALA A 40 6.33 -18.17 8.57
C ALA A 40 5.91 -17.01 9.49
N ILE A 41 6.01 -15.78 8.97
CA ILE A 41 5.49 -14.61 9.64
C ILE A 41 4.02 -14.90 9.97
N PRO A 42 3.59 -14.66 11.22
CA PRO A 42 2.24 -15.01 11.62
C PRO A 42 1.21 -14.41 10.65
N ARG A 43 0.12 -15.12 10.37
CA ARG A 43 -1.08 -14.48 9.82
C ARG A 43 -1.80 -13.79 10.96
N TYR A 44 -2.24 -12.56 10.75
CA TYR A 44 -3.02 -11.86 11.75
C TYR A 44 -4.39 -12.55 11.90
N GLU A 45 -4.72 -13.01 13.11
CA GLU A 45 -6.06 -13.49 13.43
C GLU A 45 -6.91 -12.32 13.89
N ALA A 46 -7.95 -12.00 13.12
CA ALA A 46 -8.77 -10.84 13.40
C ALA A 46 -9.71 -11.04 14.59
N ASP A 47 -9.69 -10.08 15.52
CA ASP A 47 -10.72 -9.97 16.56
C ASP A 47 -12.02 -9.43 15.92
N MET A 48 -12.86 -10.35 15.46
CA MET A 48 -14.16 -10.03 14.87
C MET A 48 -15.09 -9.31 15.84
N ALA A 49 -14.91 -9.48 17.16
CA ALA A 49 -15.69 -8.74 18.13
C ALA A 49 -15.20 -7.29 18.25
N ALA A 50 -13.88 -7.04 18.22
CA ALA A 50 -13.33 -5.68 18.12
C ALA A 50 -13.76 -5.00 16.82
N LEU A 51 -13.68 -5.71 15.70
CA LEU A 51 -14.15 -5.24 14.40
C LEU A 51 -15.63 -4.80 14.48
N ASN A 52 -16.53 -5.68 14.91
CA ASN A 52 -17.95 -5.31 15.03
C ASN A 52 -18.23 -4.22 16.09
N ARG A 53 -17.38 -4.05 17.11
CA ARG A 53 -17.49 -2.93 18.07
C ARG A 53 -17.11 -1.59 17.43
N ASN A 54 -15.98 -1.55 16.73
CA ASN A 54 -15.48 -0.33 16.07
C ASN A 54 -16.43 0.13 14.96
N TRP A 55 -17.08 -0.82 14.27
CA TRP A 55 -18.02 -0.56 13.18
C TRP A 55 -19.43 -1.06 13.51
N SER A 56 -19.98 -0.67 14.66
CA SER A 56 -21.31 -1.12 15.13
C SER A 56 -22.51 -0.60 14.31
N GLY A 57 -22.29 0.42 13.46
CA GLY A 57 -23.32 1.03 12.60
C GLY A 57 -23.53 0.34 11.25
N VAL A 58 -22.74 -0.69 10.94
CA VAL A 58 -22.80 -1.43 9.68
C VAL A 58 -23.26 -2.88 9.91
N VAL A 59 -23.60 -3.60 8.84
CA VAL A 59 -24.08 -4.99 8.94
C VAL A 59 -23.03 -5.86 9.65
N PRO A 60 -23.37 -6.62 10.70
CA PRO A 60 -22.37 -7.42 11.42
C PRO A 60 -21.52 -8.29 10.49
N MET A 61 -20.22 -8.28 10.71
CA MET A 61 -19.22 -9.06 9.96
C MET A 61 -19.04 -10.40 10.66
N GLU A 62 -19.17 -11.50 9.91
CA GLU A 62 -18.91 -12.86 10.40
C GLU A 62 -17.46 -13.28 10.12
N THR A 63 -16.90 -12.76 9.03
CA THR A 63 -15.54 -12.99 8.56
C THR A 63 -14.83 -11.67 8.26
N VAL A 64 -13.50 -11.69 8.16
CA VAL A 64 -12.71 -10.51 7.76
C VAL A 64 -13.11 -10.08 6.35
N GLU A 65 -13.42 -11.04 5.49
CA GLU A 65 -13.84 -10.83 4.12
C GLU A 65 -15.14 -10.00 4.06
N ASP A 66 -16.07 -10.20 5.00
CA ASP A 66 -17.30 -9.40 5.05
C ASP A 66 -17.04 -7.91 5.32
N ALA A 67 -15.87 -7.57 5.90
CA ALA A 67 -15.46 -6.20 6.14
C ALA A 67 -15.09 -5.47 4.83
N TYR A 68 -14.81 -6.20 3.75
CA TYR A 68 -14.33 -5.62 2.49
C TYR A 68 -15.18 -5.96 1.28
N ARG A 69 -16.18 -6.84 1.42
CA ARG A 69 -17.22 -7.03 0.40
C ARG A 69 -18.12 -5.82 0.29
N VAL A 70 -18.60 -5.56 -0.91
CA VAL A 70 -19.57 -4.50 -1.18
C VAL A 70 -20.97 -5.08 -1.36
N ARG A 71 -21.96 -4.41 -0.79
CA ARG A 71 -23.39 -4.68 -0.97
C ARG A 71 -23.90 -3.70 -2.02
N VAL A 72 -24.04 -4.16 -3.25
CA VAL A 72 -24.61 -3.36 -4.33
C VAL A 72 -26.13 -3.44 -4.26
N GLN A 73 -26.77 -2.33 -3.89
CA GLN A 73 -28.22 -2.20 -3.82
C GLN A 73 -28.77 -1.60 -5.11
N LEU A 74 -29.69 -2.34 -5.72
CA LEU A 74 -30.25 -2.10 -7.04
C LEU A 74 -31.78 -2.18 -6.95
N GLY A 75 -32.39 -1.09 -6.49
CA GLY A 75 -33.80 -1.07 -6.09
C GLY A 75 -34.05 -2.09 -4.97
N ASP A 76 -34.92 -3.06 -5.24
CA ASP A 76 -35.27 -4.14 -4.31
C ASP A 76 -34.24 -5.29 -4.28
N GLN A 77 -33.25 -5.29 -5.18
CA GLN A 77 -32.21 -6.33 -5.21
C GLN A 77 -30.97 -5.87 -4.44
N VAL A 78 -30.36 -6.80 -3.71
CA VAL A 78 -29.07 -6.60 -3.05
C VAL A 78 -28.13 -7.70 -3.51
N LEU A 79 -26.99 -7.31 -4.07
CA LEU A 79 -25.92 -8.19 -4.48
C LEU A 79 -24.75 -8.00 -3.51
N VAL A 80 -24.05 -9.08 -3.17
CA VAL A 80 -22.80 -9.02 -2.41
C VAL A 80 -21.69 -9.39 -3.38
N ALA A 81 -20.73 -8.49 -3.56
CA ALA A 81 -19.62 -8.67 -4.48
C ALA A 81 -18.29 -8.62 -3.74
N ASP A 82 -17.36 -9.47 -4.18
CA ASP A 82 -15.97 -9.42 -3.78
C ASP A 82 -15.31 -8.19 -4.44
N THR A 83 -14.51 -7.46 -3.68
CA THR A 83 -13.75 -6.29 -4.13
C THR A 83 -12.33 -6.67 -4.60
N HIS A 84 -11.49 -5.68 -4.89
CA HIS A 84 -10.10 -5.85 -5.35
C HIS A 84 -9.17 -6.50 -4.33
N LEU A 85 -9.63 -6.67 -3.08
CA LEU A 85 -8.87 -7.24 -1.99
C LEU A 85 -8.90 -8.76 -1.95
N PHE A 86 -9.75 -9.39 -2.77
CA PHE A 86 -9.89 -10.84 -2.84
C PHE A 86 -9.08 -11.39 -4.01
N GLY A 87 -8.32 -12.47 -3.76
CA GLY A 87 -7.46 -13.13 -4.77
C GLY A 87 -5.97 -13.18 -4.41
N SER A 88 -5.56 -12.57 -3.29
CA SER A 88 -4.20 -12.65 -2.74
C SER A 88 -4.23 -12.87 -1.21
N ASP A 89 -3.09 -13.21 -0.62
CA ASP A 89 -2.93 -13.32 0.84
C ASP A 89 -2.92 -11.91 1.47
N VAL A 90 -4.10 -11.35 1.73
CA VAL A 90 -4.25 -10.03 2.40
C VAL A 90 -4.34 -10.23 3.91
N ASN A 91 -3.46 -9.57 4.66
CA ASN A 91 -3.56 -9.48 6.13
C ASN A 91 -4.25 -8.16 6.51
N VAL A 92 -5.45 -8.27 7.04
CA VAL A 92 -6.20 -7.13 7.58
C VAL A 92 -5.93 -7.01 9.06
N ILE A 93 -5.45 -5.84 9.49
CA ILE A 93 -5.28 -5.55 10.92
C ILE A 93 -6.31 -4.46 11.26
N PRO A 94 -7.41 -4.80 11.96
CA PRO A 94 -8.34 -3.81 12.48
C PRO A 94 -7.63 -3.05 13.58
N TYR A 95 -7.21 -1.85 13.21
CA TYR A 95 -6.23 -1.09 13.93
C TYR A 95 -6.84 0.21 14.48
N ASP A 96 -6.54 0.54 15.73
CA ASP A 96 -6.78 1.84 16.35
C ASP A 96 -5.48 2.25 17.04
N ASP A 97 -5.03 3.49 16.85
CA ASP A 97 -3.74 4.01 17.33
C ASP A 97 -3.54 3.91 18.86
N GLY A 98 -4.57 3.51 19.62
CA GLY A 98 -4.46 3.17 21.04
C GLY A 98 -3.97 1.74 21.27
N ASP A 99 -2.65 1.51 21.25
CA ASP A 99 -2.09 0.23 21.70
C ASP A 99 -1.81 0.21 23.22
N SER A 100 -1.56 -0.99 23.74
CA SER A 100 -1.21 -1.25 25.14
C SER A 100 0.28 -1.57 25.33
N ALA A 101 1.11 -1.08 24.40
CA ALA A 101 2.55 -1.26 24.44
C ALA A 101 3.14 -0.55 25.65
N VAL A 102 4.18 -1.13 26.24
CA VAL A 102 4.97 -0.49 27.29
C VAL A 102 6.44 -0.43 26.87
N ASP A 103 7.12 0.67 27.18
CA ASP A 103 8.56 0.82 26.91
C ASP A 103 9.40 -0.08 27.83
N VAL A 104 10.72 -0.05 27.64
CA VAL A 104 11.68 -0.82 28.46
C VAL A 104 11.63 -0.45 29.95
N ASP A 105 11.06 0.71 30.29
CA ASP A 105 10.89 1.21 31.65
C ASP A 105 9.47 0.94 32.20
N GLY A 106 8.61 0.29 31.41
CA GLY A 106 7.24 -0.09 31.78
C GLY A 106 6.19 0.99 31.61
N ASN A 107 6.49 2.11 30.94
CA ASN A 107 5.53 3.17 30.67
C ASN A 107 4.69 2.84 29.44
N MET A 108 3.38 3.11 29.50
CA MET A 108 2.49 2.98 28.34
C MET A 108 2.97 3.87 27.20
N ILE A 109 3.21 3.27 26.05
CA ILE A 109 3.48 3.97 24.80
C ILE A 109 2.16 4.02 24.05
N GLY A 110 1.65 5.22 23.78
CA GLY A 110 0.53 5.41 22.84
C GLY A 110 1.05 5.56 21.41
N ALA A 111 1.90 4.61 20.98
CA ALA A 111 2.58 4.67 19.69
C ALA A 111 1.71 4.12 18.58
N GLY A 112 0.90 3.13 18.92
CA GLY A 112 -0.01 2.55 17.97
C GLY A 112 0.69 1.76 16.85
N ASP A 113 1.73 1.01 17.18
CA ASP A 113 2.52 0.28 16.18
C ASP A 113 2.99 -1.10 16.65
N ALA A 114 2.77 -1.46 17.91
CA ALA A 114 3.31 -2.69 18.48
C ALA A 114 2.74 -3.96 17.83
N VAL A 115 1.50 -3.92 17.34
CA VAL A 115 0.92 -5.03 16.55
C VAL A 115 1.57 -5.09 15.18
N ILE A 116 1.81 -3.93 14.56
CA ILE A 116 2.35 -3.81 13.19
C ILE A 116 3.82 -4.26 13.16
N ALA A 117 4.60 -3.90 14.17
CA ALA A 117 5.99 -4.32 14.35
C ALA A 117 6.17 -5.86 14.40
N ARG A 118 5.11 -6.63 14.69
CA ARG A 118 5.14 -8.10 14.61
C ARG A 118 5.14 -8.62 13.16
N TYR A 119 4.57 -7.85 12.24
CA TYR A 119 4.44 -8.20 10.81
C TYR A 119 5.50 -7.50 9.94
N PHE A 120 5.96 -6.33 10.39
CA PHE A 120 7.06 -5.56 9.83
C PHE A 120 8.14 -5.37 10.90
N PRO A 121 8.88 -6.44 11.24
CA PRO A 121 10.02 -6.31 12.14
C PRO A 121 11.10 -5.40 11.56
N PRO A 122 12.06 -4.93 12.38
CA PRO A 122 13.19 -4.12 11.96
C PRO A 122 13.82 -4.62 10.65
N GLY A 123 13.91 -3.71 9.68
CA GLY A 123 14.47 -3.97 8.35
C GLY A 123 13.44 -4.42 7.29
N GLU A 124 12.22 -4.77 7.69
CA GLU A 124 11.14 -5.04 6.73
C GLU A 124 10.54 -3.75 6.16
N VAL A 125 10.08 -3.86 4.91
CA VAL A 125 9.41 -2.78 4.19
C VAL A 125 8.17 -3.33 3.50
N GLY A 126 7.10 -2.55 3.49
CA GLY A 126 5.89 -2.88 2.75
C GLY A 126 4.99 -1.69 2.56
N ILE A 127 3.73 -1.99 2.28
CA ILE A 127 2.71 -1.00 1.94
C ILE A 127 1.59 -1.13 2.96
N ALA A 128 1.09 0.00 3.42
CA ALA A 128 -0.12 0.07 4.22
C ALA A 128 -1.16 0.89 3.44
N VAL A 129 -2.39 0.39 3.34
CA VAL A 129 -3.46 1.02 2.57
C VAL A 129 -4.61 1.35 3.51
N LYS A 130 -4.97 2.64 3.55
CA LYS A 130 -6.13 3.16 4.27
C LYS A 130 -7.36 2.91 3.43
N HIS A 131 -8.29 2.16 4.00
CA HIS A 131 -9.48 1.71 3.31
C HIS A 131 -10.75 2.21 4.01
N HIS A 132 -11.69 2.77 3.26
CA HIS A 132 -12.97 3.31 3.76
C HIS A 132 -13.96 2.22 4.21
N ARG A 133 -13.85 1.00 3.68
CA ARG A 133 -14.51 -0.18 4.28
C ARG A 133 -13.83 -0.59 5.60
N PRO A 134 -14.57 -1.09 6.60
CA PRO A 134 -15.96 -1.54 6.53
C PRO A 134 -17.05 -0.47 6.71
N GLU A 135 -16.71 0.81 6.90
CA GLU A 135 -17.70 1.90 7.04
C GLU A 135 -18.55 2.05 5.77
N HIS A 136 -17.91 2.01 4.60
CA HIS A 136 -18.56 2.20 3.29
C HIS A 136 -18.77 0.89 2.50
N ARG A 137 -19.61 -0.01 3.04
CA ARG A 137 -19.90 -1.33 2.41
C ARG A 137 -21.18 -1.40 1.58
N SER A 138 -21.89 -0.29 1.37
CA SER A 138 -23.12 -0.29 0.59
C SER A 138 -23.00 0.68 -0.57
N LEU A 139 -23.20 0.18 -1.79
CA LEU A 139 -23.26 0.96 -3.01
C LEU A 139 -24.72 1.04 -3.46
N SER A 140 -25.30 2.23 -3.54
CA SER A 140 -26.68 2.45 -4.02
C SER A 140 -26.67 3.42 -5.19
N LEU A 141 -27.46 3.17 -6.23
CA LEU A 141 -27.70 4.16 -7.30
C LEU A 141 -28.70 5.24 -6.88
N GLU A 142 -29.56 4.95 -5.90
CA GLU A 142 -30.55 5.88 -5.38
C GLU A 142 -29.92 6.73 -4.27
N GLY A 143 -29.81 8.03 -4.51
CA GLY A 143 -29.40 9.02 -3.51
C GLY A 143 -27.90 9.23 -3.35
N SER A 144 -27.05 8.45 -4.02
CA SER A 144 -25.60 8.67 -4.02
C SER A 144 -25.22 9.92 -4.81
N SER A 145 -24.33 10.73 -4.23
CA SER A 145 -23.73 11.87 -4.91
C SER A 145 -22.66 11.42 -5.91
N ALA A 146 -22.24 12.33 -6.80
CA ALA A 146 -21.09 12.06 -7.67
C ALA A 146 -19.80 11.84 -6.87
N ASP A 147 -19.68 12.47 -5.69
CA ASP A 147 -18.54 12.30 -4.80
C ASP A 147 -18.54 10.91 -4.14
N ASP A 148 -19.70 10.41 -3.70
CA ASP A 148 -19.81 9.04 -3.17
C ASP A 148 -19.43 8.00 -4.23
N MET A 149 -19.92 8.19 -5.46
CA MET A 149 -19.58 7.32 -6.60
C MET A 149 -18.10 7.41 -6.99
N LYS A 150 -17.45 8.56 -6.76
CA LYS A 150 -16.01 8.73 -6.99
C LYS A 150 -15.20 7.90 -6.00
N GLU A 151 -15.56 7.90 -4.72
CA GLU A 151 -14.85 7.09 -3.73
C GLU A 151 -15.06 5.58 -3.95
N ASP A 152 -16.26 5.17 -4.37
CA ASP A 152 -16.48 3.78 -4.81
C ASP A 152 -15.67 3.40 -6.05
N PHE A 153 -15.49 4.35 -6.98
CA PHE A 153 -14.66 4.15 -8.16
C PHE A 153 -13.17 3.98 -7.82
N LYS A 154 -12.65 4.70 -6.82
CA LYS A 154 -11.29 4.50 -6.27
C LYS A 154 -11.15 3.18 -5.50
N LEU A 155 -12.13 2.28 -5.62
CA LEU A 155 -12.20 1.02 -4.91
C LEU A 155 -12.24 1.18 -3.39
N GLN A 156 -12.51 2.40 -2.88
CA GLN A 156 -12.48 2.78 -1.47
C GLN A 156 -11.07 2.77 -0.82
N ASP A 157 -10.01 2.75 -1.63
CA ASP A 157 -8.64 3.01 -1.19
C ASP A 157 -8.39 4.53 -1.15
N THR A 158 -8.21 5.09 0.05
CA THR A 158 -8.06 6.54 0.25
C THR A 158 -6.61 6.99 0.15
N HIS A 159 -5.72 6.20 0.73
CA HIS A 159 -4.33 6.59 0.92
C HIS A 159 -3.43 5.37 1.03
N ILE A 160 -2.23 5.49 0.46
CA ILE A 160 -1.18 4.49 0.57
C ILE A 160 -0.06 5.09 1.41
N GLU A 161 0.43 4.32 2.38
CA GLU A 161 1.62 4.57 3.19
C GLU A 161 2.66 3.49 2.94
N ILE A 162 3.92 3.82 3.14
CA ILE A 162 5.01 2.85 3.07
C ILE A 162 5.45 2.57 4.49
N VAL A 163 5.20 1.34 4.95
CA VAL A 163 5.52 0.89 6.31
C VAL A 163 6.95 0.36 6.33
N VAL A 164 7.72 0.80 7.33
CA VAL A 164 9.08 0.33 7.58
C VAL A 164 9.19 -0.14 9.03
N GLY A 165 9.67 -1.37 9.22
CA GLY A 165 10.02 -1.87 10.53
C GLY A 165 11.33 -1.24 11.02
N VAL A 166 11.34 -0.74 12.25
CA VAL A 166 12.47 0.01 12.82
C VAL A 166 12.80 -0.46 14.22
N MET A 167 14.01 -0.15 14.69
CA MET A 167 14.34 -0.20 16.11
C MET A 167 14.03 1.16 16.74
N ARG A 168 13.04 1.21 17.63
CA ARG A 168 12.68 2.43 18.37
C ARG A 168 12.90 2.19 19.87
N ASN A 169 13.72 3.01 20.52
CA ASN A 169 14.03 2.87 21.95
C ASN A 169 14.53 1.47 22.36
N GLY A 170 15.29 0.82 21.46
CA GLY A 170 15.82 -0.53 21.69
C GLY A 170 14.77 -1.66 21.59
N GLN A 171 13.55 -1.37 21.13
CA GLN A 171 12.50 -2.35 20.86
C GLN A 171 12.08 -2.31 19.37
N PRO A 172 11.58 -3.43 18.82
CA PRO A 172 10.92 -3.44 17.52
C PRO A 172 9.73 -2.46 17.48
N GLY A 173 9.65 -1.66 16.44
CA GLY A 173 8.55 -0.74 16.14
C GLY A 173 8.30 -0.66 14.63
N ALA A 174 7.32 0.13 14.23
CA ALA A 174 7.05 0.42 12.82
C ALA A 174 6.76 1.92 12.62
N VAL A 175 7.15 2.43 11.45
CA VAL A 175 6.90 3.81 11.02
C VAL A 175 6.27 3.81 9.63
N THR A 176 5.55 4.87 9.31
CA THR A 176 5.23 5.21 7.93
C THR A 176 6.28 6.19 7.40
N MET A 177 6.57 6.14 6.11
CA MET A 177 7.59 7.00 5.53
C MET A 177 7.07 8.24 4.81
N ASN A 178 5.89 8.19 4.22
CA ASN A 178 5.39 9.20 3.30
C ASN A 178 5.37 10.61 3.90
N ASN A 179 5.64 11.62 3.06
CA ASN A 179 5.60 13.03 3.44
C ASN A 179 4.44 13.78 2.78
N PRO A 180 3.97 14.89 3.38
CA PRO A 180 4.08 15.17 4.80
C PRO A 180 3.27 14.14 5.61
N GLN A 181 3.60 13.97 6.89
CA GLN A 181 2.87 13.09 7.81
C GLN A 181 1.56 13.72 8.30
N ASP A 182 0.89 14.54 7.51
CA ASP A 182 -0.32 15.25 7.94
C ASP A 182 -1.53 14.33 8.07
N TYR A 183 -1.59 13.26 7.26
CA TYR A 183 -2.61 12.23 7.37
C TYR A 183 -2.40 11.40 8.64
N GLN A 184 -3.29 11.56 9.62
CA GLN A 184 -3.22 10.87 10.93
C GLN A 184 -1.88 11.03 11.67
N GLN A 185 -1.10 12.09 11.38
CA GLN A 185 0.21 12.31 12.03
C GLN A 185 1.21 11.18 11.75
N GLY A 186 1.10 10.52 10.59
CA GLY A 186 1.94 9.38 10.20
C GLY A 186 1.71 8.11 10.99
N ARG A 187 0.53 8.01 11.58
CA ARG A 187 0.08 6.81 12.26
C ARG A 187 -0.72 5.94 11.32
N PHE A 188 -0.89 4.70 11.74
CA PHE A 188 -1.42 3.67 10.88
C PHE A 188 -2.93 3.76 10.74
N GLY A 189 -3.73 4.12 11.74
CA GLY A 189 -5.17 4.12 11.49
C GLY A 189 -6.05 4.62 12.62
N ASN A 190 -7.32 4.85 12.30
CA ASN A 190 -8.36 5.08 13.29
C ASN A 190 -9.60 4.28 12.93
N ALA A 191 -10.62 4.31 13.79
CA ALA A 191 -11.84 3.55 13.59
C ALA A 191 -12.59 3.83 12.26
N ASN A 192 -12.29 4.90 11.52
CA ASN A 192 -12.93 5.20 10.23
C ASN A 192 -12.12 4.65 9.04
N TYR A 193 -10.82 4.42 9.21
CA TYR A 193 -9.92 3.93 8.16
C TYR A 193 -9.25 2.65 8.64
N SER A 194 -9.81 1.53 8.19
CA SER A 194 -9.16 0.24 8.43
C SER A 194 -7.85 0.17 7.64
N MET A 195 -6.88 -0.58 8.18
CA MET A 195 -5.57 -0.73 7.57
C MET A 195 -5.36 -2.11 6.99
N MET A 196 -4.91 -2.09 5.75
CA MET A 196 -4.50 -3.28 5.02
C MET A 196 -3.00 -3.23 4.83
N PHE A 197 -2.32 -4.31 5.18
CA PHE A 197 -0.87 -4.37 5.08
C PHE A 197 -0.45 -5.38 4.03
N LEU A 198 0.39 -4.93 3.10
CA LEU A 198 0.88 -5.70 1.98
C LEU A 198 2.39 -5.81 2.07
N ARG A 199 2.89 -7.04 1.93
CA ARG A 199 4.32 -7.32 1.82
C ARG A 199 4.67 -7.59 0.35
N PRO A 200 5.80 -7.07 -0.14
CA PRO A 200 6.28 -7.41 -1.47
C PRO A 200 6.58 -8.89 -1.57
N ALA A 201 6.12 -9.52 -2.65
CA ALA A 201 6.59 -10.83 -3.06
C ALA A 201 7.74 -10.67 -4.05
N TYR A 202 8.90 -11.22 -3.73
CA TYR A 202 10.05 -11.20 -4.63
C TYR A 202 9.97 -12.33 -5.65
N PRO A 203 10.54 -12.15 -6.86
CA PRO A 203 10.56 -13.22 -7.85
C PRO A 203 11.20 -14.52 -7.34
N ALA A 204 10.54 -15.65 -7.58
CA ALA A 204 10.95 -16.96 -7.05
C ALA A 204 12.32 -17.47 -7.58
N PHE A 205 12.89 -16.83 -8.60
CA PHE A 205 14.25 -17.14 -9.07
C PHE A 205 15.34 -16.49 -8.22
N LEU A 206 14.99 -15.57 -7.32
CA LEU A 206 15.93 -14.99 -6.37
C LEU A 206 16.10 -15.90 -5.16
N ASN A 207 17.35 -16.11 -4.74
CA ASN A 207 17.65 -16.78 -3.49
C ASN A 207 17.36 -15.85 -2.28
N ALA A 208 17.36 -16.41 -1.07
CA ALA A 208 17.02 -15.66 0.14
C ALA A 208 17.92 -14.44 0.39
N GLU A 209 19.23 -14.57 0.18
CA GLU A 209 20.20 -13.48 0.35
C GLU A 209 19.97 -12.33 -0.65
N GLN A 210 19.61 -12.66 -1.89
CA GLN A 210 19.24 -11.68 -2.91
C GLN A 210 17.95 -10.96 -2.52
N GLN A 211 16.95 -11.67 -2.01
CA GLN A 211 15.69 -11.05 -1.57
C GLN A 211 15.93 -10.07 -0.42
N VAL A 212 16.79 -10.42 0.54
CA VAL A 212 17.24 -9.51 1.62
C VAL A 212 17.95 -8.29 1.03
N SER A 213 18.89 -8.49 0.11
CA SER A 213 19.64 -7.39 -0.52
C SER A 213 18.73 -6.43 -1.31
N PHE A 214 17.74 -6.96 -2.04
CA PHE A 214 16.76 -6.14 -2.74
C PHE A 214 15.83 -5.39 -1.78
N ARG A 215 15.41 -6.03 -0.69
CA ARG A 215 14.61 -5.39 0.37
C ARG A 215 15.35 -4.21 1.00
N ASP A 216 16.62 -4.39 1.35
CA ASP A 216 17.45 -3.33 1.93
C ASP A 216 17.71 -2.21 0.91
N ASN A 217 17.90 -2.56 -0.36
CA ASN A 217 18.03 -1.58 -1.44
C ASN A 217 16.73 -0.77 -1.62
N VAL A 218 15.56 -1.41 -1.63
CA VAL A 218 14.24 -0.74 -1.67
C VAL A 218 14.09 0.22 -0.49
N ARG A 219 14.42 -0.21 0.73
CA ARG A 219 14.34 0.63 1.94
C ARG A 219 15.21 1.88 1.84
N THR A 220 16.41 1.75 1.27
CA THR A 220 17.33 2.88 1.09
C THR A 220 16.90 3.82 -0.04
N MET A 221 16.39 3.27 -1.15
CA MET A 221 15.78 4.06 -2.22
C MET A 221 14.58 4.86 -1.70
N LEU A 222 13.72 4.23 -0.90
CA LEU A 222 12.60 4.87 -0.24
C LEU A 222 13.04 6.06 0.61
N LEU A 223 14.04 5.88 1.46
CA LEU A 223 14.58 6.94 2.31
C LEU A 223 15.07 8.12 1.45
N GLY A 224 15.81 7.84 0.38
CA GLY A 224 16.32 8.85 -0.55
C GLY A 224 15.21 9.60 -1.30
N PHE A 225 14.28 8.87 -1.94
CA PHE A 225 13.17 9.47 -2.66
C PHE A 225 12.26 10.28 -1.74
N ASN A 226 11.96 9.77 -0.54
CA ASN A 226 11.10 10.47 0.41
C ASN A 226 11.73 11.79 0.91
N ALA A 227 13.06 11.86 0.97
CA ALA A 227 13.77 13.07 1.36
C ALA A 227 13.76 14.15 0.26
N VAL A 228 13.78 13.76 -1.02
CA VAL A 228 13.91 14.74 -2.13
C VAL A 228 12.60 15.04 -2.85
N SER A 229 11.60 14.17 -2.72
CA SER A 229 10.31 14.31 -3.41
C SER A 229 9.48 15.43 -2.80
N ASN A 230 8.81 16.20 -3.67
CA ASN A 230 7.81 17.17 -3.26
C ASN A 230 6.42 16.58 -3.46
N PHE A 231 5.66 16.47 -2.37
CA PHE A 231 4.29 15.93 -2.38
C PHE A 231 3.30 17.07 -2.58
N PRO A 232 2.54 17.10 -3.69
CA PRO A 232 1.52 18.11 -3.91
C PRO A 232 0.33 17.92 -2.95
N GLY A 233 -0.28 19.04 -2.55
CA GLY A 233 -1.46 19.03 -1.67
C GLY A 233 -2.80 18.79 -2.37
N ASP A 234 -2.83 18.80 -3.71
CA ASP A 234 -4.01 18.40 -4.50
C ASP A 234 -3.85 16.95 -4.95
N TYR A 235 -4.55 16.07 -4.24
CA TYR A 235 -4.48 14.61 -4.37
C TYR A 235 -5.36 14.04 -5.50
N ASN A 236 -6.01 14.89 -6.30
CA ASN A 236 -7.11 14.43 -7.16
C ASN A 236 -6.72 13.76 -8.48
N GLY A 237 -5.43 13.50 -8.75
CA GLY A 237 -5.01 12.78 -9.94
C GLY A 237 -5.24 13.59 -11.22
N GLY A 238 -4.24 13.64 -12.08
CA GLY A 238 -4.32 14.46 -13.29
C GLY A 238 -3.08 14.31 -14.15
N ASP A 239 -1.94 14.19 -13.50
CA ASP A 239 -0.67 13.97 -14.18
C ASP A 239 -0.40 12.48 -14.43
N PRO A 240 0.14 12.12 -15.60
CA PRO A 240 0.58 10.76 -15.86
C PRO A 240 1.72 10.41 -14.91
N LEU A 241 1.77 9.14 -14.49
CA LEU A 241 2.85 8.64 -13.63
C LEU A 241 4.22 9.02 -14.19
N ALA A 242 4.97 9.87 -13.46
CA ALA A 242 6.23 10.42 -13.93
C ALA A 242 7.27 9.31 -14.20
N ALA A 243 7.30 8.27 -13.36
CA ALA A 243 8.23 7.15 -13.45
C ALA A 243 7.62 5.88 -14.08
N ASN A 244 6.85 6.02 -15.16
CA ASN A 244 6.09 4.91 -15.79
C ASN A 244 6.89 3.92 -16.67
N SER A 245 8.22 3.98 -16.67
CA SER A 245 9.08 3.06 -17.44
C SER A 245 10.42 2.87 -16.75
N PRO A 246 11.14 1.75 -17.01
CA PRO A 246 12.47 1.53 -16.45
C PRO A 246 13.42 2.71 -16.70
N GLU A 247 13.41 3.29 -17.89
CA GLU A 247 14.26 4.43 -18.25
C GLU A 247 13.98 5.65 -17.37
N LYS A 248 12.70 5.97 -17.16
CA LYS A 248 12.31 7.09 -16.29
C LYS A 248 12.60 6.81 -14.82
N VAL A 249 12.46 5.57 -14.36
CA VAL A 249 12.88 5.17 -12.99
C VAL A 249 14.40 5.35 -12.83
N ARG A 250 15.20 5.00 -13.85
CA ARG A 250 16.67 5.25 -13.84
C ARG A 250 16.97 6.75 -13.75
N GLU A 251 16.26 7.58 -14.52
CA GLU A 251 16.40 9.04 -14.46
C GLU A 251 16.08 9.59 -13.07
N HIS A 252 14.93 9.21 -12.49
CA HIS A 252 14.54 9.61 -11.14
C HIS A 252 15.59 9.18 -10.11
N SER A 253 16.12 7.97 -10.23
CA SER A 253 17.15 7.44 -9.33
C SER A 253 18.45 8.25 -9.41
N ALA A 254 18.89 8.61 -10.62
CA ALA A 254 20.08 9.44 -10.81
C ALA A 254 19.87 10.85 -10.24
N GLN A 255 18.70 11.45 -10.43
CA GLN A 255 18.37 12.75 -9.84
C GLN A 255 18.31 12.68 -8.31
N MET A 256 17.76 11.61 -7.74
CA MET A 256 17.72 11.41 -6.29
C MET A 256 19.14 11.38 -5.71
N VAL A 257 20.04 10.58 -6.29
CA VAL A 257 21.45 10.51 -5.83
C VAL A 257 22.12 11.88 -5.93
N ARG A 258 21.92 12.62 -7.03
CA ARG A 258 22.44 13.99 -7.20
C ARG A 258 21.89 14.95 -6.13
N ALA A 259 20.58 14.94 -5.90
CA ALA A 259 19.90 15.84 -4.97
C ALA A 259 20.35 15.61 -3.50
N ILE A 260 20.46 14.35 -3.09
CA ILE A 260 21.03 13.96 -1.78
C ILE A 260 22.48 14.43 -1.67
N SER A 261 23.26 14.30 -2.73
CA SER A 261 24.66 14.75 -2.80
C SER A 261 24.85 16.28 -2.77
N GLY A 262 23.77 17.07 -2.76
CA GLY A 262 23.82 18.53 -2.70
C GLY A 262 23.69 19.26 -4.04
N ASP A 263 23.28 18.58 -5.11
CA ASP A 263 23.01 19.21 -6.41
C ASP A 263 21.67 19.97 -6.38
N GLU A 264 21.75 21.31 -6.42
CA GLU A 264 20.58 22.18 -6.39
C GLU A 264 19.71 22.09 -7.65
N ASP A 265 20.28 21.77 -8.82
CA ASP A 265 19.49 21.60 -10.04
C ASP A 265 18.66 20.31 -9.94
N ALA A 266 19.22 19.25 -9.37
CA ALA A 266 18.49 18.01 -9.09
C ALA A 266 17.39 18.22 -8.04
N ARG A 267 17.64 19.04 -7.01
CA ARG A 267 16.60 19.43 -6.03
C ARG A 267 15.48 20.26 -6.66
N ALA A 268 15.83 21.18 -7.58
CA ALA A 268 14.85 21.95 -8.32
C ALA A 268 14.02 21.07 -9.26
N TRP A 269 14.63 20.03 -9.83
CA TRP A 269 13.95 19.06 -10.71
C TRP A 269 12.79 18.36 -10.00
N PHE A 270 12.95 17.91 -8.74
CA PHE A 270 11.86 17.31 -7.94
C PHE A 270 10.77 18.29 -7.50
N ARG A 271 11.00 19.61 -7.63
CA ARG A 271 10.00 20.64 -7.35
C ARG A 271 9.19 21.01 -8.59
N ASP A 272 9.67 20.64 -9.77
CA ASP A 272 8.92 20.81 -11.02
C ASP A 272 7.67 19.92 -10.98
N PRO A 273 6.46 20.48 -11.19
CA PRO A 273 5.22 19.70 -11.27
C PRO A 273 5.31 18.45 -12.16
N ALA A 274 6.10 18.48 -13.24
CA ALA A 274 6.25 17.34 -14.14
C ALA A 274 6.97 16.11 -13.52
N HIS A 275 7.63 16.28 -12.36
CA HIS A 275 8.39 15.25 -11.67
C HIS A 275 8.01 15.13 -10.19
N GLN A 276 6.88 15.72 -9.80
CA GLN A 276 6.34 15.51 -8.47
C GLN A 276 5.96 14.05 -8.29
N VAL A 277 6.03 13.59 -7.04
CA VAL A 277 5.78 12.21 -6.66
C VAL A 277 4.69 12.22 -5.60
N TYR A 278 3.56 11.58 -5.89
CA TYR A 278 2.50 11.34 -4.92
C TYR A 278 2.84 10.17 -3.97
N CYS A 279 2.05 9.97 -2.91
CA CYS A 279 2.27 8.89 -1.94
C CYS A 279 2.30 7.48 -2.57
N ALA A 280 1.37 7.18 -3.47
CA ALA A 280 1.37 5.92 -4.23
C ALA A 280 2.56 5.84 -5.21
N GLU A 281 2.95 6.98 -5.79
CA GLU A 281 4.08 7.05 -6.71
C GLU A 281 5.43 6.92 -5.99
N LEU A 282 5.52 7.34 -4.73
CA LEU A 282 6.70 7.13 -3.89
C LEU A 282 6.92 5.64 -3.69
N ALA A 283 5.85 4.89 -3.38
CA ALA A 283 5.92 3.43 -3.34
C ALA A 283 6.34 2.92 -4.72
N HIS A 284 5.69 3.38 -5.79
CA HIS A 284 6.01 2.94 -7.14
C HIS A 284 7.50 3.09 -7.50
N VAL A 285 8.03 4.30 -7.39
CA VAL A 285 9.39 4.63 -7.80
C VAL A 285 10.42 3.98 -6.90
N SER A 286 10.19 3.93 -5.59
CA SER A 286 11.15 3.38 -4.62
C SER A 286 11.32 1.87 -4.77
N PHE A 287 10.21 1.14 -4.91
CA PHE A 287 10.28 -0.31 -5.12
C PHE A 287 10.80 -0.65 -6.51
N SER A 288 10.38 0.10 -7.54
CA SER A 288 10.88 -0.12 -8.89
C SER A 288 12.39 0.13 -8.95
N ALA A 289 12.86 1.27 -8.47
CA ALA A 289 14.29 1.60 -8.40
C ALA A 289 15.06 0.57 -7.57
N GLY A 290 14.51 0.16 -6.42
CA GLY A 290 15.11 -0.85 -5.58
C GLY A 290 15.36 -2.19 -6.28
N LEU A 291 14.57 -2.54 -7.29
CA LEU A 291 14.76 -3.78 -8.08
C LEU A 291 15.60 -3.60 -9.34
N ILE A 292 15.49 -2.45 -10.03
CA ILE A 292 16.15 -2.24 -11.33
C ILE A 292 17.49 -1.51 -11.22
N MET A 293 17.76 -0.86 -10.08
CA MET A 293 18.92 -0.02 -9.82
C MET A 293 19.53 -0.36 -8.44
N PRO A 294 20.34 -1.42 -8.33
CA PRO A 294 21.13 -1.65 -7.14
C PRO A 294 21.91 -0.39 -6.75
N LEU A 295 21.76 0.09 -5.52
CA LEU A 295 22.42 1.31 -5.03
C LEU A 295 23.89 1.00 -4.68
N ASN A 296 24.69 0.77 -5.71
CA ASN A 296 26.12 0.50 -5.63
C ASN A 296 26.91 1.29 -6.69
N ALA A 297 28.24 1.30 -6.54
CA ALA A 297 29.12 2.10 -7.39
C ALA A 297 29.03 1.69 -8.87
N ASP A 298 28.96 0.39 -9.17
CA ASP A 298 28.89 -0.13 -10.54
C ASP A 298 27.65 0.37 -11.29
N THR A 299 26.54 0.58 -10.57
CA THR A 299 25.30 1.10 -11.13
C THR A 299 25.32 2.63 -11.25
N PHE A 300 25.77 3.35 -10.22
CA PHE A 300 25.56 4.80 -10.12
C PHE A 300 26.74 5.66 -10.57
N VAL A 301 27.99 5.22 -10.41
CA VAL A 301 29.16 5.97 -10.89
C VAL A 301 29.07 6.29 -12.39
N PRO A 302 28.62 5.37 -13.28
CA PRO A 302 28.43 5.69 -14.69
C PRO A 302 27.34 6.73 -14.96
N LEU A 303 26.38 6.90 -14.06
CA LEU A 303 25.21 7.79 -14.23
C LEU A 303 25.45 9.19 -13.67
N VAL A 304 26.08 9.30 -12.51
CA VAL A 304 26.25 10.57 -11.79
C VAL A 304 27.71 11.01 -11.67
N GLY A 305 28.66 10.12 -11.98
CA GLY A 305 30.09 10.34 -11.79
C GLY A 305 30.57 10.04 -10.37
N GLN A 306 31.85 9.70 -10.24
CA GLN A 306 32.47 9.32 -8.96
C GLN A 306 32.31 10.40 -7.87
N PRO A 307 32.55 11.71 -8.12
CA PRO A 307 32.46 12.71 -7.06
C PRO A 307 31.06 12.83 -6.45
N THR A 308 30.02 12.71 -7.28
CA THR A 308 28.63 12.74 -6.80
C THR A 308 28.30 11.46 -6.05
N TRP A 309 28.73 10.29 -6.56
CA TRP A 309 28.54 9.04 -5.83
C TRP A 309 29.22 9.06 -4.46
N ASP A 310 30.45 9.54 -4.35
CA ASP A 310 31.17 9.63 -3.08
C ASP A 310 30.46 10.58 -2.09
N ALA A 311 29.90 11.69 -2.58
CA ALA A 311 29.11 12.61 -1.76
C ALA A 311 27.80 11.97 -1.26
N PHE A 312 27.11 11.20 -2.10
CA PHE A 312 25.94 10.42 -1.68
C PHE A 312 26.28 9.42 -0.57
N VAL A 313 27.37 8.66 -0.75
CA VAL A 313 27.84 7.69 0.25
C VAL A 313 28.16 8.39 1.57
N ALA A 314 28.81 9.55 1.54
CA ALA A 314 29.10 10.31 2.74
C ALA A 314 27.84 10.79 3.47
N GLU A 315 26.77 11.17 2.76
CA GLU A 315 25.48 11.49 3.40
C GLU A 315 24.81 10.26 4.03
N LEU A 316 24.95 9.09 3.41
CA LEU A 316 24.42 7.84 3.97
C LEU A 316 25.20 7.41 5.22
N GLU A 317 26.52 7.58 5.23
CA GLU A 317 27.37 7.31 6.40
C GLU A 317 27.00 8.22 7.58
N LYS A 318 26.74 9.52 7.33
CA LYS A 318 26.23 10.45 8.36
C LYS A 318 24.89 9.98 8.93
N HIS A 319 23.96 9.63 8.06
CA HIS A 319 22.64 9.11 8.47
C HIS A 319 22.78 7.89 9.38
N GLN A 320 23.62 6.93 8.99
CA GLN A 320 23.91 5.73 9.77
C GLN A 320 24.59 6.01 11.10
N ALA A 321 25.40 7.06 11.18
CA ALA A 321 26.01 7.52 12.42
C ALA A 321 25.03 8.28 13.35
N GLY A 322 23.78 8.50 12.91
CA GLY A 322 22.80 9.31 13.63
C GLY A 322 23.12 10.82 13.59
N GLU A 323 23.91 11.25 12.61
CA GLU A 323 24.25 12.65 12.37
C GLU A 323 23.25 13.31 11.41
N ALA A 324 23.20 14.64 11.42
CA ALA A 324 22.43 15.38 10.44
C ALA A 324 22.96 15.07 9.02
N SER A 325 22.05 14.71 8.13
CA SER A 325 22.34 14.34 6.75
C SER A 325 21.26 14.86 5.81
N ALA A 326 21.51 14.83 4.51
CA ALA A 326 20.49 15.16 3.52
C ALA A 326 19.23 14.28 3.64
N PHE A 327 19.34 13.04 4.13
CA PHE A 327 18.20 12.14 4.35
C PHE A 327 17.26 12.59 5.48
N THR A 328 17.77 13.36 6.45
CA THR A 328 16.99 13.95 7.55
C THR A 328 16.64 15.40 7.29
N ASP A 329 17.58 16.19 6.77
CA ASP A 329 17.45 17.65 6.63
C ASP A 329 16.49 18.04 5.50
N LEU A 330 16.42 17.23 4.44
CA LEU A 330 15.46 17.44 3.34
C LEU A 330 14.10 16.79 3.64
N ASN A 331 14.01 15.98 4.68
CA ASN A 331 12.86 15.14 4.96
C ASN A 331 11.98 15.78 6.06
N SER A 332 10.68 15.95 5.80
CA SER A 332 9.76 16.49 6.80
C SER A 332 9.24 15.44 7.80
N ASN A 333 9.55 14.17 7.60
CA ASN A 333 9.19 13.07 8.49
C ASN A 333 10.31 12.84 9.50
N ASP A 334 10.04 13.16 10.76
CA ASP A 334 10.99 12.99 11.87
C ASP A 334 11.33 11.51 12.16
N GLN A 335 10.48 10.58 11.70
CA GLN A 335 10.71 9.15 11.80
C GLN A 335 11.76 8.64 10.80
N ALA A 336 12.11 9.42 9.77
CA ALA A 336 13.08 9.02 8.75
C ALA A 336 14.45 8.65 9.35
N MET A 337 14.84 9.28 10.45
CA MET A 337 16.09 8.99 11.16
C MET A 337 16.13 7.59 11.78
N MET A 338 14.96 6.96 12.01
CA MET A 338 14.86 5.60 12.56
C MET A 338 15.04 4.53 11.47
N VAL A 339 14.95 4.90 10.20
CA VAL A 339 15.06 3.96 9.08
C VAL A 339 16.51 3.74 8.72
N GLU A 340 16.94 2.48 8.75
CA GLU A 340 18.29 2.09 8.34
C GLU A 340 18.43 2.17 6.81
N GLY A 341 19.37 2.98 6.31
CA GLY A 341 19.80 3.00 4.91
C GLY A 341 21.13 2.28 4.66
N THR A 342 21.18 1.36 3.71
CA THR A 342 22.34 0.52 3.44
C THR A 342 22.64 0.52 1.94
N LEU A 343 23.93 0.61 1.57
CA LEU A 343 24.32 0.42 0.18
C LEU A 343 24.07 -1.04 -0.24
N ALA A 344 23.65 -1.23 -1.49
CA ALA A 344 23.55 -2.57 -2.04
C ALA A 344 24.94 -3.23 -2.12
N PRO A 345 25.04 -4.57 -1.97
CA PRO A 345 26.26 -5.30 -2.26
C PRO A 345 26.81 -4.96 -3.66
N ALA A 346 28.13 -4.93 -3.80
CA ALA A 346 28.79 -4.57 -5.06
C ALA A 346 28.44 -5.56 -6.19
N ASP A 347 28.15 -6.82 -5.85
CA ASP A 347 27.76 -7.87 -6.79
C ASP A 347 26.24 -8.01 -6.97
N LEU A 348 25.43 -7.18 -6.31
CA LEU A 348 24.00 -7.12 -6.57
C LEU A 348 23.78 -6.47 -7.95
N MET A 349 23.19 -7.25 -8.85
CA MET A 349 22.81 -6.83 -10.21
C MET A 349 21.32 -6.46 -10.25
N PRO A 350 20.85 -5.73 -11.27
CA PRO A 350 19.41 -5.55 -11.50
C PRO A 350 18.66 -6.89 -11.48
N VAL A 351 17.43 -6.91 -10.93
CA VAL A 351 16.64 -8.14 -10.77
C VAL A 351 16.49 -8.94 -12.07
N ALA A 352 16.44 -8.24 -13.21
CA ALA A 352 16.33 -8.80 -14.54
C ALA A 352 17.50 -9.73 -14.90
N ASP A 353 18.70 -9.48 -14.37
CA ASP A 353 19.91 -10.22 -14.72
C ASP A 353 19.99 -11.59 -14.01
N TYR A 354 19.18 -11.79 -12.97
CA TYR A 354 18.97 -13.09 -12.34
C TYR A 354 17.84 -13.90 -13.00
N ALA A 355 17.04 -13.27 -13.85
CA ALA A 355 15.87 -13.90 -14.42
C ALA A 355 16.28 -14.95 -15.49
N PRO A 356 15.61 -16.11 -15.56
CA PRO A 356 15.81 -17.05 -16.65
C PRO A 356 15.58 -16.40 -18.03
N VAL A 357 16.30 -16.86 -19.05
CA VAL A 357 16.15 -16.33 -20.42
C VAL A 357 14.68 -16.41 -20.86
N GLY A 358 14.14 -15.29 -21.34
CA GLY A 358 12.75 -15.18 -21.77
C GLY A 358 11.74 -14.91 -20.66
N ASN A 359 12.19 -14.73 -19.42
CA ASN A 359 11.29 -14.38 -18.32
C ASN A 359 10.79 -12.92 -18.47
N PRO A 360 9.47 -12.67 -18.43
CA PRO A 360 8.90 -11.34 -18.60
C PRO A 360 9.30 -10.35 -17.49
N ALA A 361 9.71 -10.82 -16.31
CA ALA A 361 10.16 -9.99 -15.20
C ALA A 361 11.30 -9.04 -15.59
N ALA A 362 12.10 -9.40 -16.60
CA ALA A 362 13.22 -8.59 -17.07
C ALA A 362 12.82 -7.20 -17.63
N ARG A 363 11.52 -6.98 -17.91
CA ARG A 363 10.98 -5.72 -18.43
C ARG A 363 9.98 -5.06 -17.47
N GLN A 364 9.79 -5.63 -16.29
CA GLN A 364 8.78 -5.19 -15.36
C GLN A 364 9.36 -4.17 -14.38
N ILE A 365 8.52 -3.22 -14.00
CA ILE A 365 8.65 -2.36 -12.82
C ILE A 365 7.85 -2.99 -11.68
N ALA A 366 8.17 -2.61 -10.43
CA ALA A 366 7.66 -3.30 -9.23
C ALA A 366 6.13 -3.25 -9.13
N PHE A 367 5.54 -2.12 -9.54
CA PHE A 367 4.11 -1.96 -9.73
C PHE A 367 3.84 -1.65 -11.18
N GLN A 368 2.93 -2.40 -11.79
CA GLN A 368 2.48 -2.10 -13.15
C GLN A 368 1.49 -0.94 -13.08
N PRO A 369 1.80 0.19 -13.72
CA PRO A 369 0.91 1.34 -13.76
C PRO A 369 -0.39 0.94 -14.44
N MET A 370 -1.51 1.43 -13.94
CA MET A 370 -2.81 1.17 -14.52
C MET A 370 -3.25 2.35 -15.37
N THR A 371 -3.88 2.12 -16.50
CA THR A 371 -4.62 3.18 -17.18
C THR A 371 -5.98 3.35 -16.53
N MET A 372 -6.64 4.50 -16.75
CA MET A 372 -8.03 4.68 -16.29
C MET A 372 -8.97 3.62 -16.89
N ALA A 373 -8.65 3.12 -18.08
CA ALA A 373 -9.39 2.02 -18.69
C ALA A 373 -9.21 0.71 -17.90
N ASP A 374 -8.01 0.42 -17.40
CA ASP A 374 -7.76 -0.75 -16.55
C ASP A 374 -8.51 -0.63 -15.21
N ILE A 375 -8.58 0.57 -14.63
CA ILE A 375 -9.35 0.80 -13.39
C ILE A 375 -10.84 0.56 -13.63
N VAL A 376 -11.41 1.06 -14.73
CA VAL A 376 -12.81 0.82 -15.11
C VAL A 376 -13.08 -0.67 -15.36
N GLU A 377 -12.15 -1.36 -16.02
CA GLU A 377 -12.26 -2.81 -16.26
C GLU A 377 -12.25 -3.59 -14.93
N SER A 378 -11.31 -3.28 -14.03
CA SER A 378 -11.22 -3.88 -12.70
C SER A 378 -12.46 -3.59 -11.86
N PHE A 379 -12.99 -2.37 -11.90
CA PHE A 379 -14.23 -2.01 -11.23
C PHE A 379 -15.40 -2.89 -11.72
N MET A 380 -15.56 -3.01 -13.04
CA MET A 380 -16.60 -3.85 -13.64
C MET A 380 -16.46 -5.33 -13.24
N ALA A 381 -15.23 -5.85 -13.23
CA ALA A 381 -14.93 -7.24 -12.91
C ALA A 381 -15.12 -7.58 -11.42
N THR A 382 -15.04 -6.59 -10.53
CA THR A 382 -15.15 -6.81 -9.07
C THR A 382 -16.53 -6.46 -8.54
N HIS A 383 -17.07 -5.28 -8.87
CA HIS A 383 -18.29 -4.79 -8.23
C HIS A 383 -19.57 -5.32 -8.88
N ILE A 384 -19.57 -5.57 -10.20
CA ILE A 384 -20.74 -6.07 -10.95
C ILE A 384 -20.26 -7.11 -12.01
N PRO A 385 -19.68 -8.26 -11.57
CA PRO A 385 -19.09 -9.26 -12.45
C PRO A 385 -20.13 -9.95 -13.34
N ARG A 386 -20.09 -9.73 -14.65
CA ARG A 386 -21.02 -10.36 -15.60
C ARG A 386 -20.77 -11.85 -15.83
N ASP A 387 -19.53 -12.28 -15.71
CA ASP A 387 -19.15 -13.70 -15.79
C ASP A 387 -19.82 -14.52 -14.68
N VAL A 388 -20.07 -13.90 -13.52
CA VAL A 388 -20.78 -14.51 -12.39
C VAL A 388 -22.29 -14.22 -12.43
N MET A 389 -22.68 -12.98 -12.72
CA MET A 389 -24.07 -12.50 -12.59
C MET A 389 -24.90 -12.64 -13.88
N GLY A 390 -24.25 -12.89 -15.02
CA GLY A 390 -24.86 -13.01 -16.34
C GLY A 390 -25.18 -11.65 -17.00
N GLU A 391 -25.46 -11.68 -18.29
CA GLU A 391 -25.66 -10.48 -19.13
C GLU A 391 -26.92 -9.66 -18.80
N GLY A 392 -27.76 -10.13 -17.87
CA GLY A 392 -28.93 -9.39 -17.38
C GLY A 392 -28.58 -8.14 -16.59
N VAL A 393 -27.35 -8.05 -16.04
CA VAL A 393 -26.88 -6.87 -15.28
C VAL A 393 -26.32 -5.75 -16.16
N ALA A 394 -26.34 -5.90 -17.49
CA ALA A 394 -25.77 -4.92 -18.42
C ALA A 394 -26.30 -3.49 -18.25
N PRO A 395 -27.64 -3.25 -18.16
CA PRO A 395 -28.16 -1.90 -17.96
C PRO A 395 -27.71 -1.26 -16.65
N ILE A 396 -27.51 -2.10 -15.62
CA ILE A 396 -27.14 -1.68 -14.28
C ILE A 396 -25.68 -1.25 -14.25
N GLN A 397 -24.79 -2.08 -14.80
CA GLN A 397 -23.37 -1.76 -14.90
C GLN A 397 -23.16 -0.46 -15.69
N ALA A 398 -23.89 -0.24 -16.77
CA ALA A 398 -23.84 1.01 -17.54
C ALA A 398 -24.37 2.23 -16.76
N ALA A 399 -25.42 2.06 -15.95
CA ALA A 399 -25.95 3.13 -15.11
C ALA A 399 -24.95 3.56 -14.03
N VAL A 400 -24.30 2.61 -13.36
CA VAL A 400 -23.23 2.88 -12.38
C VAL A 400 -22.08 3.64 -13.04
N LEU A 401 -21.56 3.14 -14.16
CA LEU A 401 -20.50 3.84 -14.89
C LEU A 401 -20.95 5.26 -15.29
N THR A 402 -22.19 5.43 -15.76
CA THR A 402 -22.70 6.76 -16.12
C THR A 402 -22.66 7.75 -14.95
N GLN A 403 -23.02 7.31 -13.74
CA GLN A 403 -22.91 8.14 -12.53
C GLN A 403 -21.45 8.44 -12.15
N MET A 404 -20.52 7.54 -12.48
CA MET A 404 -19.08 7.72 -12.22
C MET A 404 -18.36 8.67 -13.17
N LYS A 405 -18.97 9.04 -14.32
CA LYS A 405 -18.34 9.90 -15.34
C LYS A 405 -17.68 11.18 -14.77
N PRO A 406 -18.32 11.94 -13.85
CA PRO A 406 -17.71 13.16 -13.31
C PRO A 406 -16.39 12.88 -12.57
N GLY A 407 -16.36 11.90 -11.67
CA GLY A 407 -15.15 11.53 -10.92
C GLY A 407 -14.03 10.98 -11.80
N LEU A 408 -14.38 10.31 -12.90
CA LEU A 408 -13.41 9.87 -13.91
C LEU A 408 -12.76 11.04 -14.65
N LEU A 409 -13.55 12.05 -15.03
CA LEU A 409 -13.01 13.25 -15.67
C LEU A 409 -12.11 14.02 -14.70
N GLU A 410 -12.51 14.13 -13.44
CA GLU A 410 -11.71 14.74 -12.37
C GLU A 410 -10.38 14.00 -12.17
N SER A 411 -10.40 12.66 -12.07
CA SER A 411 -9.18 11.83 -11.89
C SER A 411 -8.17 11.93 -13.03
N MET A 412 -8.59 12.46 -14.19
CA MET A 412 -7.75 12.73 -15.36
C MET A 412 -7.47 14.23 -15.55
N ALA A 413 -7.88 15.08 -14.61
CA ALA A 413 -7.91 16.54 -14.72
C ALA A 413 -8.62 17.07 -15.98
N MET A 414 -9.53 16.28 -16.57
CA MET A 414 -10.29 16.66 -17.76
C MET A 414 -11.48 17.57 -17.43
N ASP A 415 -11.95 17.56 -16.18
CA ASP A 415 -12.96 18.49 -15.68
C ASP A 415 -12.47 19.95 -15.67
N GLN A 416 -11.17 20.17 -15.48
CA GLN A 416 -10.49 21.46 -15.54
C GLN A 416 -10.29 21.98 -16.97
N VAL A 417 -10.46 21.11 -17.97
CA VAL A 417 -10.30 21.43 -19.39
C VAL A 417 -11.68 21.78 -20.00
N PRO A 418 -11.80 22.84 -20.83
CA PRO A 418 -13.07 23.18 -21.47
C PRO A 418 -13.69 22.03 -22.27
N GLU A 419 -15.02 21.88 -22.23
CA GLU A 419 -15.78 20.87 -23.01
C GLU A 419 -15.54 20.90 -24.52
N THR A 420 -15.06 22.04 -25.04
CA THR A 420 -14.73 22.21 -26.45
C THR A 420 -13.30 21.79 -26.81
N ASP A 421 -12.46 21.45 -25.83
CA ASP A 421 -11.09 20.99 -26.08
C ASP A 421 -11.13 19.59 -26.72
N PRO A 422 -10.41 19.38 -27.84
CA PRO A 422 -10.38 18.09 -28.53
C PRO A 422 -9.97 16.91 -27.64
N ARG A 423 -9.13 17.13 -26.62
CA ARG A 423 -8.69 16.08 -25.69
C ARG A 423 -9.85 15.60 -24.82
N ARG A 424 -10.61 16.52 -24.23
CA ARG A 424 -11.80 16.20 -23.44
C ARG A 424 -12.86 15.54 -24.31
N GLN A 425 -13.10 16.06 -25.51
CA GLN A 425 -14.05 15.47 -26.46
C GLN A 425 -13.67 14.04 -26.85
N ALA A 426 -12.39 13.75 -27.04
CA ALA A 426 -11.92 12.40 -27.33
C ALA A 426 -12.19 11.44 -26.15
N VAL A 427 -11.89 11.86 -24.92
CA VAL A 427 -12.14 11.07 -23.70
C VAL A 427 -13.63 10.80 -23.55
N GLU A 428 -14.47 11.83 -23.69
CA GLU A 428 -15.91 11.69 -23.57
C GLU A 428 -16.53 10.83 -24.70
N ALA A 429 -15.98 10.89 -25.91
CA ALA A 429 -16.41 10.06 -27.03
C ALA A 429 -16.08 8.58 -26.82
N VAL A 430 -14.87 8.27 -26.33
CA VAL A 430 -14.49 6.89 -25.96
C VAL A 430 -15.35 6.40 -24.80
N TRP A 431 -15.59 7.23 -23.78
CA TRP A 431 -16.47 6.89 -22.66
C TRP A 431 -17.89 6.53 -23.13
N THR A 432 -18.43 7.31 -24.07
CA THR A 432 -19.76 7.03 -24.66
C THR A 432 -19.78 5.69 -25.39
N GLN A 433 -18.69 5.32 -26.08
CA GLN A 433 -18.57 4.01 -26.72
C GLN A 433 -18.49 2.89 -25.69
N VAL A 434 -17.71 3.06 -24.61
CA VAL A 434 -17.64 2.10 -23.50
C VAL A 434 -19.04 1.87 -22.92
N LEU A 435 -19.76 2.95 -22.59
CA LEU A 435 -21.13 2.86 -22.07
C LEU A 435 -22.10 2.21 -23.06
N GLY A 436 -21.92 2.40 -24.37
CA GLY A 436 -22.75 1.73 -25.39
C GLY A 436 -22.54 0.22 -25.40
N VAL A 437 -21.28 -0.22 -25.33
CA VAL A 437 -20.94 -1.65 -25.26
C VAL A 437 -21.40 -2.25 -23.93
N VAL A 438 -21.08 -1.60 -22.80
CA VAL A 438 -21.49 -2.03 -21.46
C VAL A 438 -23.02 -1.97 -21.33
N GLY A 439 -23.72 -1.01 -21.91
CA GLY A 439 -25.19 -0.99 -21.85
C GLY A 439 -25.87 -2.14 -22.59
N THR A 440 -25.14 -2.84 -23.45
CA THR A 440 -25.67 -3.90 -24.30
C THR A 440 -25.60 -5.26 -23.60
N SER A 441 -26.70 -6.00 -23.67
CA SER A 441 -26.77 -7.40 -23.21
C SER A 441 -26.40 -8.30 -24.39
N TYR A 442 -25.37 -9.13 -24.23
CA TYR A 442 -24.88 -10.06 -25.24
C TYR A 442 -25.41 -11.49 -24.99
N ALA A 443 -25.11 -12.44 -25.89
CA ALA A 443 -25.52 -13.83 -25.70
C ALA A 443 -24.82 -14.47 -24.50
N ASP A 444 -23.55 -14.12 -24.28
CA ASP A 444 -22.72 -14.56 -23.17
C ASP A 444 -21.59 -13.55 -22.86
N TYR A 445 -20.84 -13.85 -21.82
CA TYR A 445 -19.73 -13.02 -21.35
C TYR A 445 -18.58 -12.94 -22.38
N ASP A 446 -18.32 -14.03 -23.12
CA ASP A 446 -17.23 -14.05 -24.11
C ASP A 446 -17.54 -13.10 -25.28
N GLU A 447 -18.80 -13.06 -25.73
CA GLU A 447 -19.26 -12.10 -26.74
C GLU A 447 -19.17 -10.66 -26.20
N PHE A 448 -19.56 -10.40 -24.95
CA PHE A 448 -19.38 -9.09 -24.32
C PHE A 448 -17.89 -8.67 -24.32
N ARG A 449 -16.98 -9.55 -23.89
CA ARG A 449 -15.53 -9.28 -23.87
C ARG A 449 -14.98 -8.99 -25.26
N ALA A 450 -15.40 -9.75 -26.27
CA ALA A 450 -14.97 -9.54 -27.65
C ALA A 450 -15.39 -8.16 -28.21
N ASN A 451 -16.56 -7.66 -27.81
CA ASN A 451 -17.04 -6.33 -28.21
C ASN A 451 -16.42 -5.20 -27.38
N LEU A 452 -16.09 -5.44 -26.11
CA LEU A 452 -15.49 -4.45 -25.22
C LEU A 452 -14.01 -4.21 -25.50
N ALA A 453 -13.24 -5.27 -25.82
CA ALA A 453 -11.79 -5.19 -25.95
C ALA A 453 -11.29 -4.08 -26.90
N PRO A 454 -11.82 -3.89 -28.12
CA PRO A 454 -11.34 -2.83 -29.02
C PRO A 454 -11.54 -1.42 -28.47
N VAL A 455 -12.62 -1.18 -27.72
CA VAL A 455 -12.92 0.12 -27.12
C VAL A 455 -12.02 0.38 -25.91
N MET A 456 -11.74 -0.66 -25.12
CA MET A 456 -10.80 -0.56 -23.98
C MET A 456 -9.36 -0.34 -24.45
N ASP A 457 -8.94 -0.95 -25.55
CA ASP A 457 -7.61 -0.72 -26.13
C ASP A 457 -7.45 0.75 -26.60
N ALA A 458 -8.49 1.30 -27.23
CA ALA A 458 -8.52 2.72 -27.57
C ALA A 458 -8.48 3.62 -26.31
N ALA A 459 -9.19 3.24 -25.24
CA ALA A 459 -9.20 3.96 -23.97
C ALA A 459 -7.84 3.94 -23.26
N ARG A 460 -7.13 2.81 -23.26
CA ARG A 460 -5.76 2.67 -22.73
C ARG A 460 -4.79 3.60 -23.43
N MET A 461 -4.86 3.66 -24.77
CA MET A 461 -4.02 4.55 -25.57
C MET A 461 -4.25 6.03 -25.26
N LEU A 462 -5.48 6.40 -24.90
CA LEU A 462 -5.87 7.80 -24.68
C LEU A 462 -5.59 8.28 -23.26
N THR A 463 -5.80 7.42 -22.25
CA THR A 463 -5.77 7.83 -20.84
C THR A 463 -4.38 7.72 -20.20
N GLY A 464 -3.50 6.88 -20.78
CA GLY A 464 -2.12 6.68 -20.33
C GLY A 464 -2.02 6.03 -18.95
N PRO A 465 -0.82 5.57 -18.54
CA PRO A 465 -0.58 4.98 -17.23
C PRO A 465 -0.67 6.03 -16.11
N ARG A 466 -1.26 5.61 -14.99
CA ARG A 466 -1.46 6.34 -13.74
C ARG A 466 -0.89 5.55 -12.58
#